data_AF-A0A1Z9Y2Z9-F1
#
_entry.id   AF-A0A1Z9Y2Z9-F1
#
_cell.length_a   1.000
_cell.length_b   1.000
_cell.length_c   1.000
_cell.angle_alpha   90.00
_cell.angle_beta   90.00
_cell.angle_gamma   90.00
#
_symmetry.space_group_name_H-M   'P 1'
#
loop_
_entity.id
_entity.type
_entity.pdbx_description
1 polymer ?
#
loop_
_entity_poly.entity_id
_entity_poly.type
_entity_poly.pdbx_seq_one_letter_code
_entity_poly.pdbx_strand_id
1 'polypeptide(L)'
;MSGPYKISKYSPGTAQQGRWSGRLKWVFAALTVVLLISSGARAESTRRIALTYDDAPRGDSAMSGDDRAALLISGLEAAGVEQAAIFVVTSRIDSPARLARIQSYAEAGHVIANHTHTHPWLRHTTAEAYLAEIDTAEMILQVFENRRPWFRYPYLNEAPDIERRDAVRAGLSERGLLNGYVTVDTYDWFLENLYQTAIREDDPVCMAGLRELYTGMLVAAANFYDEAARTYLGEAPAQVMLLHENDIAALFVTDLVAALEADGWEIISADEAYADPIAGVLPDTRFLGMGRVAALTSLAGKPGPEFTYLAVDEDAITAAFNDQVAGGCD
;
A
#
# COMPACT_ATOMS: atom_id res chain seq x y z
N MET A 1 -9.72 83.01 -10.02
CA MET A 1 -8.98 84.28 -10.07
C MET A 1 -7.65 84.04 -10.78
N SER A 2 -7.40 84.84 -11.82
CA SER A 2 -6.09 85.16 -12.44
C SER A 2 -5.09 84.04 -12.73
N GLY A 3 -5.11 83.53 -13.96
CA GLY A 3 -4.19 84.00 -15.02
C GLY A 3 -2.70 83.57 -15.00
N PRO A 4 -2.02 83.64 -16.16
CA PRO A 4 -1.18 82.53 -16.64
C PRO A 4 0.25 82.93 -17.10
N TYR A 5 1.01 81.94 -17.63
CA TYR A 5 2.19 82.02 -18.52
C TYR A 5 3.49 82.68 -18.00
N LYS A 6 4.63 81.96 -18.13
CA LYS A 6 5.63 82.24 -19.19
C LYS A 6 6.82 81.26 -19.22
N ILE A 7 7.23 81.02 -20.46
CA ILE A 7 8.38 80.25 -20.95
C ILE A 7 9.65 81.13 -20.86
N SER A 8 10.83 80.54 -20.64
CA SER A 8 12.07 81.07 -21.24
C SER A 8 13.09 79.97 -21.54
N LYS A 9 13.56 79.99 -22.79
CA LYS A 9 14.61 79.18 -23.41
C LYS A 9 15.99 79.67 -22.96
N TYR A 10 17.01 78.81 -22.99
CA TYR A 10 18.27 79.04 -23.75
C TYR A 10 19.16 77.78 -23.74
N SER A 11 19.62 77.38 -24.93
CA SER A 11 20.64 76.35 -25.21
C SER A 11 21.98 77.05 -25.56
N PRO A 12 22.97 76.39 -26.18
CA PRO A 12 23.84 75.29 -25.74
C PRO A 12 25.33 75.71 -25.74
N GLY A 13 26.21 74.92 -25.13
CA GLY A 13 27.67 75.08 -25.23
C GLY A 13 28.35 73.75 -25.54
N THR A 14 28.86 73.62 -26.75
CA THR A 14 29.65 72.50 -27.28
C THR A 14 31.16 72.71 -27.12
N ALA A 15 31.91 71.59 -27.19
CA ALA A 15 33.34 71.44 -27.43
C ALA A 15 34.26 71.57 -26.17
N GLN A 16 35.33 70.80 -25.99
CA GLN A 16 36.00 69.81 -26.83
C GLN A 16 36.93 68.96 -25.94
N GLN A 17 37.42 67.88 -26.54
CA GLN A 17 38.22 66.79 -25.98
C GLN A 17 39.61 67.20 -25.47
N GLY A 18 40.14 66.42 -24.53
CA GLY A 18 41.58 66.40 -24.20
C GLY A 18 41.93 65.35 -23.15
N ARG A 19 42.41 64.18 -23.61
CA ARG A 19 42.99 63.07 -22.82
C ARG A 19 44.17 63.56 -21.95
N TRP A 20 44.46 62.87 -20.83
CA TRP A 20 45.58 61.92 -20.70
C TRP A 20 45.66 61.31 -19.28
N SER A 21 45.59 59.98 -19.26
CA SER A 21 46.20 58.98 -18.35
C SER A 21 46.42 59.27 -16.86
N GLY A 22 45.80 58.44 -16.01
CA GLY A 22 46.24 58.14 -14.65
C GLY A 22 45.38 57.04 -14.03
N ARG A 23 45.99 55.93 -13.65
CA ARG A 23 45.37 54.65 -13.23
C ARG A 23 44.69 54.77 -11.86
N LEU A 24 43.45 54.30 -11.71
CA LEU A 24 43.02 53.36 -10.64
C LEU A 24 41.56 52.92 -10.88
N LYS A 25 41.36 51.71 -11.40
CA LYS A 25 40.02 51.09 -11.50
C LYS A 25 39.73 50.40 -10.18
N TRP A 26 38.86 50.97 -9.35
CA TRP A 26 38.15 50.23 -8.32
C TRP A 26 36.85 49.73 -8.94
N VAL A 27 36.85 48.47 -9.37
CA VAL A 27 35.63 47.74 -9.71
C VAL A 27 35.05 47.26 -8.40
N PHE A 28 33.98 47.89 -7.92
CA PHE A 28 33.09 47.27 -6.94
C PHE A 28 32.38 46.12 -7.65
N ALA A 29 32.92 44.92 -7.50
CA ALA A 29 32.21 43.70 -7.83
C ALA A 29 31.10 43.52 -6.79
N ALA A 30 29.86 43.86 -7.18
CA ALA A 30 28.68 43.46 -6.45
C ALA A 30 28.57 41.93 -6.57
N LEU A 31 29.00 41.25 -5.51
CA LEU A 31 28.86 39.80 -5.38
C LEU A 31 27.40 39.51 -5.01
N THR A 32 26.53 39.41 -6.02
CA THR A 32 25.19 38.85 -5.82
C THR A 32 25.37 37.35 -5.59
N VAL A 33 25.44 36.94 -4.32
CA VAL A 33 25.31 35.53 -3.96
C VAL A 33 23.86 35.14 -4.23
N VAL A 34 23.61 34.56 -5.40
CA VAL A 34 22.40 33.79 -5.64
C VAL A 34 22.52 32.55 -4.76
N LEU A 35 21.87 32.57 -3.60
CA LEU A 35 21.56 31.33 -2.88
C LEU A 35 20.64 30.53 -3.81
N LEU A 36 21.22 29.62 -4.57
CA LEU A 36 20.52 28.47 -5.10
C LEU A 36 20.07 27.68 -3.87
N ILE A 37 18.87 28.00 -3.37
CA ILE A 37 18.11 27.04 -2.59
C ILE A 37 17.82 25.94 -3.61
N SER A 38 18.70 24.95 -3.66
CA SER A 38 18.39 23.64 -4.20
C SER A 38 17.28 23.11 -3.31
N SER A 39 16.04 23.51 -3.58
CA SER A 39 14.90 22.64 -3.35
C SER A 39 15.25 21.40 -4.14
N GLY A 40 15.90 20.45 -3.48
CA GLY A 40 16.00 19.09 -3.98
C GLY A 40 14.56 18.70 -4.21
N ALA A 41 14.14 18.69 -5.47
CA ALA A 41 13.02 17.89 -5.86
C ALA A 41 13.40 16.50 -5.35
N ARG A 42 12.80 16.11 -4.22
CA ARG A 42 12.82 14.72 -3.80
C ARG A 42 12.34 14.02 -5.06
N ALA A 43 13.20 13.22 -5.68
CA ALA A 43 12.72 12.38 -6.77
C ALA A 43 11.55 11.62 -6.16
N GLU A 44 10.33 11.84 -6.67
CA GLU A 44 9.18 11.06 -6.22
C GLU A 44 9.61 9.60 -6.29
N SER A 45 9.44 8.88 -5.17
CA SER A 45 9.78 7.46 -5.20
C SER A 45 8.92 6.83 -6.28
N THR A 46 9.56 6.20 -7.25
CA THR A 46 8.81 5.47 -8.28
C THR A 46 8.31 4.13 -7.76
N ARG A 47 8.65 3.77 -6.52
CA ARG A 47 8.27 2.54 -5.82
C ARG A 47 7.48 2.92 -4.58
N ARG A 48 6.15 2.94 -4.71
CA ARG A 48 5.24 3.33 -3.64
C ARG A 48 4.39 2.13 -3.28
N ILE A 49 4.16 1.90 -1.99
CA ILE A 49 3.40 0.74 -1.52
C ILE A 49 2.57 1.08 -0.28
N ALA A 50 1.32 0.64 -0.28
CA ALA A 50 0.44 0.67 0.89
C ALA A 50 0.30 -0.72 1.49
N LEU A 51 0.20 -0.77 2.83
CA LEU A 51 -0.02 -2.01 3.59
C LEU A 51 -1.52 -2.20 3.83
N THR A 52 -2.02 -3.41 3.55
CA THR A 52 -3.43 -3.75 3.79
C THR A 52 -3.56 -5.11 4.46
N TYR A 53 -4.46 -5.22 5.44
CA TYR A 53 -4.62 -6.39 6.30
C TYR A 53 -6.02 -6.96 6.15
N ASP A 54 -6.11 -8.19 5.68
CA ASP A 54 -7.36 -8.93 5.54
C ASP A 54 -7.71 -9.67 6.83
N ASP A 55 -8.93 -10.21 6.84
CA ASP A 55 -9.45 -11.13 7.86
C ASP A 55 -9.72 -10.56 9.26
N ALA A 56 -9.58 -9.26 9.49
CA ALA A 56 -9.87 -8.67 10.80
C ALA A 56 -11.36 -8.78 11.17
N PRO A 57 -11.73 -8.92 12.46
CA PRO A 57 -10.85 -9.34 13.56
C PRO A 57 -10.68 -10.87 13.55
N ARG A 58 -9.43 -11.36 13.52
CA ARG A 58 -9.16 -12.79 13.70
C ARG A 58 -9.30 -13.20 15.17
N GLY A 59 -9.48 -14.50 15.43
CA GLY A 59 -9.53 -15.05 16.79
C GLY A 59 -8.16 -15.06 17.47
N ASP A 60 -8.13 -15.55 18.70
CA ASP A 60 -6.89 -15.76 19.45
C ASP A 60 -6.06 -16.89 18.81
N SER A 61 -4.75 -16.77 18.93
CA SER A 61 -3.73 -17.71 18.46
C SER A 61 -2.61 -17.80 19.52
N ALA A 62 -1.33 -17.89 19.14
CA ALA A 62 -0.22 -17.73 20.08
C ALA A 62 -0.30 -16.39 20.85
N MET A 63 -0.87 -15.36 20.22
CA MET A 63 -1.22 -14.08 20.81
C MET A 63 -2.74 -13.94 20.96
N SER A 64 -3.20 -13.24 22.00
CA SER A 64 -4.61 -12.83 22.06
C SER A 64 -4.88 -11.85 20.91
N GLY A 65 -6.09 -11.86 20.35
CA GLY A 65 -6.38 -10.95 19.26
C GLY A 65 -6.36 -9.46 19.66
N ASP A 66 -6.56 -9.15 20.94
CA ASP A 66 -6.48 -7.78 21.46
C ASP A 66 -5.01 -7.33 21.55
N ASP A 67 -4.12 -8.19 22.06
CA ASP A 67 -2.68 -7.93 22.07
C ASP A 67 -2.13 -7.81 20.65
N ARG A 68 -2.61 -8.64 19.71
CA ARG A 68 -2.22 -8.56 18.29
C ARG A 68 -2.62 -7.23 17.68
N ALA A 69 -3.85 -6.79 17.87
CA ALA A 69 -4.30 -5.51 17.33
C ALA A 69 -3.54 -4.34 17.94
N ALA A 70 -3.33 -4.34 19.26
CA ALA A 70 -2.55 -3.31 19.93
C ALA A 70 -1.10 -3.27 19.43
N LEU A 71 -0.47 -4.43 19.27
CA LEU A 71 0.90 -4.54 18.77
C LEU A 71 1.01 -4.05 17.32
N LEU A 72 0.10 -4.49 16.44
CA LEU A 72 0.08 -4.06 15.04
C LEU A 72 -0.09 -2.53 14.92
N ILE A 73 -1.05 -1.95 15.64
CA ILE A 73 -1.27 -0.49 15.66
C ILE A 73 -0.01 0.24 16.12
N SER A 74 0.57 -0.19 17.25
CA SER A 74 1.78 0.44 17.80
C SER A 74 2.99 0.30 16.87
N GLY A 75 3.12 -0.83 16.17
CA GLY A 75 4.21 -1.07 15.23
C GLY A 75 4.06 -0.24 13.95
N LEU A 76 2.83 -0.08 13.44
CA LEU A 76 2.51 0.83 12.33
C LEU A 76 2.84 2.28 12.70
N GLU A 77 2.41 2.74 13.88
CA GLU A 77 2.72 4.08 14.40
C GLU A 77 4.24 4.29 14.56
N ALA A 78 4.93 3.35 15.19
CA ALA A 78 6.37 3.43 15.41
C ALA A 78 7.18 3.45 14.10
N ALA A 79 6.67 2.78 13.06
CA ALA A 79 7.25 2.76 11.73
C ALA A 79 6.84 3.95 10.86
N GLY A 80 6.00 4.88 11.36
CA GLY A 80 5.55 6.05 10.63
C GLY A 80 4.51 5.76 9.54
N VAL A 81 3.80 4.63 9.61
CA VAL A 81 2.72 4.30 8.67
C VAL A 81 1.46 5.07 9.06
N GLU A 82 1.20 6.17 8.36
CA GLU A 82 0.05 7.05 8.66
C GLU A 82 -1.31 6.37 8.45
N GLN A 83 -1.43 5.48 7.46
CA GLN A 83 -2.70 4.84 7.13
C GLN A 83 -2.49 3.49 6.42
N ALA A 84 -2.87 2.39 7.08
CA ALA A 84 -3.14 1.09 6.47
C ALA A 84 -4.64 0.92 6.18
N ALA A 85 -5.01 -0.11 5.41
CA ALA A 85 -6.40 -0.54 5.27
C ALA A 85 -6.64 -1.89 5.97
N ILE A 86 -7.74 -1.98 6.71
CA ILE A 86 -8.18 -3.17 7.44
C ILE A 86 -9.47 -3.68 6.80
N PHE A 87 -9.40 -4.85 6.17
CA PHE A 87 -10.53 -5.50 5.51
C PHE A 87 -11.22 -6.46 6.49
N VAL A 88 -12.47 -6.15 6.80
CA VAL A 88 -13.19 -6.72 7.95
C VAL A 88 -14.20 -7.78 7.52
N VAL A 89 -14.10 -8.96 8.13
CA VAL A 89 -15.11 -10.04 8.07
C VAL A 89 -16.13 -9.81 9.17
N THR A 90 -17.27 -9.20 8.83
CA THR A 90 -18.16 -8.61 9.85
C THR A 90 -18.89 -9.62 10.73
N SER A 91 -19.06 -10.88 10.30
CA SER A 91 -19.60 -11.94 11.17
C SER A 91 -18.68 -12.27 12.34
N ARG A 92 -17.38 -11.93 12.23
CA ARG A 92 -16.43 -12.04 13.33
C ARG A 92 -16.59 -10.89 14.33
N ILE A 93 -17.44 -9.89 14.11
CA ILE A 93 -17.79 -8.89 15.13
C ILE A 93 -18.95 -9.45 15.97
N ASP A 94 -18.66 -10.50 16.76
CA ASP A 94 -19.65 -11.27 17.51
C ASP A 94 -19.83 -10.80 18.98
N SER A 95 -19.07 -9.78 19.38
CA SER A 95 -19.02 -9.29 20.75
C SER A 95 -18.58 -7.82 20.82
N PRO A 96 -18.92 -7.10 21.91
CA PRO A 96 -18.43 -5.72 22.11
C PRO A 96 -16.90 -5.60 22.11
N ALA A 97 -16.19 -6.63 22.59
CA ALA A 97 -14.72 -6.64 22.57
C ALA A 97 -14.18 -6.68 21.14
N ARG A 98 -14.72 -7.55 20.27
CA ARG A 98 -14.32 -7.60 18.86
C ARG A 98 -14.71 -6.35 18.07
N LEU A 99 -15.84 -5.72 18.40
CA LEU A 99 -16.19 -4.41 17.85
C LEU A 99 -15.17 -3.34 18.27
N ALA A 100 -14.81 -3.30 19.56
CA ALA A 100 -13.83 -2.37 20.10
C ALA A 100 -12.45 -2.54 19.43
N ARG A 101 -12.07 -3.76 19.03
CA ARG A 101 -10.84 -4.02 18.28
C ARG A 101 -10.83 -3.39 16.88
N ILE A 102 -11.95 -3.46 16.16
CA ILE A 102 -12.04 -2.75 14.86
C ILE A 102 -12.08 -1.23 15.09
N GLN A 103 -12.76 -0.79 16.15
CA GLN A 103 -12.78 0.61 16.55
C GLN A 103 -11.37 1.15 16.87
N SER A 104 -10.48 0.36 17.50
CA SER A 104 -9.11 0.81 17.79
C SER A 104 -8.28 1.03 16.52
N TYR A 105 -8.44 0.20 15.48
CA TYR A 105 -7.81 0.47 14.18
C TYR A 105 -8.35 1.77 13.57
N ALA A 106 -9.66 2.00 13.68
CA ALA A 106 -10.28 3.21 13.16
C ALA A 106 -9.80 4.48 13.88
N GLU A 107 -9.73 4.43 15.21
CA GLU A 107 -9.24 5.54 16.06
C GLU A 107 -7.74 5.82 15.85
N ALA A 108 -6.95 4.80 15.49
CA ALA A 108 -5.56 4.95 15.07
C ALA A 108 -5.39 5.57 13.66
N GLY A 109 -6.49 5.88 12.95
CA GLY A 109 -6.48 6.52 11.64
C GLY A 109 -6.43 5.55 10.44
N HIS A 110 -6.49 4.24 10.68
CA HIS A 110 -6.46 3.24 9.61
C HIS A 110 -7.84 3.01 9.00
N VAL A 111 -7.89 2.83 7.68
CA VAL A 111 -9.14 2.65 6.94
C VAL A 111 -9.82 1.34 7.31
N ILE A 112 -11.14 1.36 7.44
CA ILE A 112 -11.98 0.16 7.57
C ILE A 112 -12.66 -0.13 6.23
N ALA A 113 -12.56 -1.36 5.73
CA ALA A 113 -13.12 -1.79 4.45
C ALA A 113 -13.79 -3.17 4.55
N ASN A 114 -14.58 -3.52 3.54
CA ASN A 114 -15.44 -4.70 3.56
C ASN A 114 -14.71 -5.96 3.06
N HIS A 115 -14.80 -7.05 3.82
CA HIS A 115 -14.29 -8.36 3.43
C HIS A 115 -15.37 -9.46 3.47
N THR A 116 -16.59 -9.10 3.07
CA THR A 116 -17.86 -9.83 3.23
C THR A 116 -18.30 -10.04 4.68
N HIS A 117 -19.49 -10.60 4.85
CA HIS A 117 -20.00 -10.96 6.17
C HIS A 117 -19.34 -12.23 6.70
N THR A 118 -19.41 -13.34 5.97
CA THR A 118 -18.96 -14.67 6.45
C THR A 118 -17.67 -15.19 5.81
N HIS A 119 -17.01 -14.38 4.99
CA HIS A 119 -15.83 -14.76 4.22
C HIS A 119 -16.06 -15.95 3.25
N PRO A 120 -17.16 -15.99 2.48
CA PRO A 120 -17.41 -17.11 1.58
C PRO A 120 -16.50 -17.01 0.35
N TRP A 121 -16.17 -18.16 -0.22
CA TRP A 121 -15.49 -18.20 -1.51
C TRP A 121 -16.51 -18.05 -2.65
N LEU A 122 -16.38 -17.00 -3.48
CA LEU A 122 -17.30 -16.75 -4.61
C LEU A 122 -17.48 -17.99 -5.50
N ARG A 123 -16.44 -18.84 -5.62
CA ARG A 123 -16.49 -20.10 -6.36
C ARG A 123 -17.63 -21.03 -5.93
N HIS A 124 -18.02 -20.98 -4.66
CA HIS A 124 -19.04 -21.84 -4.05
C HIS A 124 -20.38 -21.13 -3.83
N THR A 125 -20.54 -19.90 -4.31
CA THR A 125 -21.78 -19.12 -4.18
C THR A 125 -22.33 -18.71 -5.54
N THR A 126 -23.59 -18.29 -5.56
CA THR A 126 -24.14 -17.49 -6.67
C THR A 126 -23.68 -16.04 -6.53
N ALA A 127 -23.72 -15.26 -7.61
CA ALA A 127 -23.41 -13.83 -7.56
C ALA A 127 -24.39 -13.07 -6.65
N GLU A 128 -25.68 -13.42 -6.67
CA GLU A 128 -26.71 -12.81 -5.82
C GLU A 128 -26.44 -13.06 -4.32
N ALA A 129 -26.17 -14.31 -3.93
CA ALA A 129 -25.85 -14.63 -2.54
C ALA A 129 -24.55 -13.93 -2.09
N TYR A 130 -23.57 -13.82 -2.97
CA TYR A 130 -22.33 -13.11 -2.69
C TYR A 130 -22.51 -11.60 -2.52
N LEU A 131 -23.36 -10.98 -3.34
CA LEU A 131 -23.70 -9.56 -3.20
C LEU A 131 -24.46 -9.30 -1.89
N ALA A 132 -25.31 -10.24 -1.45
CA ALA A 132 -25.97 -10.13 -0.14
C ALA A 132 -24.98 -10.19 1.05
N GLU A 133 -23.90 -10.96 0.92
CA GLU A 133 -22.80 -11.00 1.90
C GLU A 133 -22.05 -9.67 1.97
N ILE A 134 -21.83 -9.04 0.81
CA ILE A 134 -21.26 -7.69 0.72
C ILE A 134 -22.21 -6.70 1.39
N ASP A 135 -23.49 -6.69 1.02
CA ASP A 135 -24.51 -5.77 1.57
C ASP A 135 -24.65 -5.86 3.09
N THR A 136 -24.61 -7.07 3.64
CA THR A 136 -24.68 -7.29 5.09
C THR A 136 -23.47 -6.67 5.78
N ALA A 137 -22.27 -6.91 5.26
CA ALA A 137 -21.06 -6.31 5.80
C ALA A 137 -21.04 -4.78 5.65
N GLU A 138 -21.47 -4.27 4.50
CA GLU A 138 -21.61 -2.84 4.26
C GLU A 138 -22.48 -2.15 5.30
N MET A 139 -23.63 -2.75 5.61
CA MET A 139 -24.55 -2.25 6.63
C MET A 139 -23.90 -2.17 8.00
N ILE A 140 -23.17 -3.21 8.42
CA ILE A 140 -22.50 -3.25 9.72
C ILE A 140 -21.37 -2.21 9.80
N LEU A 141 -20.60 -2.04 8.71
CA LEU A 141 -19.45 -1.14 8.68
C LEU A 141 -19.82 0.36 8.59
N GLN A 142 -21.10 0.72 8.41
CA GLN A 142 -21.54 2.11 8.37
C GLN A 142 -21.28 2.89 9.67
N VAL A 143 -21.00 2.20 10.77
CA VAL A 143 -20.70 2.82 12.06
C VAL A 143 -19.32 3.49 12.11
N PHE A 144 -18.40 3.13 11.19
CA PHE A 144 -17.04 3.67 11.16
C PHE A 144 -16.95 4.88 10.22
N GLU A 145 -16.55 6.04 10.74
CA GLU A 145 -16.46 7.28 9.94
C GLU A 145 -15.37 7.20 8.85
N ASN A 146 -14.27 6.53 9.16
CA ASN A 146 -13.14 6.35 8.27
C ASN A 146 -13.26 5.09 7.38
N ARG A 147 -14.47 4.54 7.29
CA ARG A 147 -14.80 3.50 6.33
C ARG A 147 -14.55 4.00 4.91
N ARG A 148 -14.07 3.12 4.04
CA ARG A 148 -14.03 3.38 2.59
C ARG A 148 -15.01 2.46 1.87
N PRO A 149 -15.61 2.91 0.74
CA PRO A 149 -16.49 2.08 -0.08
C PRO A 149 -15.67 1.08 -0.91
N TRP A 150 -14.80 0.33 -0.22
CA TRP A 150 -13.93 -0.68 -0.80
C TRP A 150 -14.36 -2.04 -0.29
N PHE A 151 -14.35 -3.01 -1.19
CA PHE A 151 -14.65 -4.39 -0.92
C PHE A 151 -13.56 -5.29 -1.50
N ARG A 152 -12.98 -6.18 -0.70
CA ARG A 152 -12.03 -7.18 -1.19
C ARG A 152 -12.64 -8.57 -1.19
N TYR A 153 -12.45 -9.30 -2.28
CA TYR A 153 -12.92 -10.67 -2.44
C TYR A 153 -12.13 -11.63 -1.53
N PRO A 154 -12.78 -12.38 -0.63
CA PRO A 154 -12.19 -13.58 -0.03
C PRO A 154 -11.47 -14.46 -1.05
N TYR A 155 -10.26 -14.90 -0.68
CA TYR A 155 -9.37 -15.74 -1.52
C TYR A 155 -8.96 -15.08 -2.85
N LEU A 156 -9.08 -13.75 -2.97
CA LEU A 156 -8.89 -12.98 -4.21
C LEU A 156 -9.65 -13.53 -5.44
N ASN A 157 -10.67 -14.37 -5.24
CA ASN A 157 -11.31 -15.06 -6.35
C ASN A 157 -12.43 -14.22 -6.95
N GLU A 158 -12.03 -13.32 -7.84
CA GLU A 158 -12.94 -12.41 -8.55
C GLU A 158 -13.72 -13.09 -9.70
N ALA A 159 -13.22 -14.20 -10.25
CA ALA A 159 -13.73 -14.75 -11.51
C ALA A 159 -13.67 -16.29 -11.59
N PRO A 160 -14.45 -17.01 -10.77
CA PRO A 160 -14.58 -18.44 -10.95
C PRO A 160 -15.16 -18.79 -12.33
N ASP A 161 -16.01 -17.93 -12.90
CA ASP A 161 -16.42 -17.85 -14.30
C ASP A 161 -16.69 -16.39 -14.70
N ILE A 162 -16.91 -16.15 -15.99
CA ILE A 162 -17.08 -14.80 -16.55
C ILE A 162 -18.42 -14.21 -16.11
N GLU A 163 -19.47 -15.03 -16.11
CA GLU A 163 -20.83 -14.62 -15.77
C GLU A 163 -20.91 -14.10 -14.33
N ARG A 164 -20.34 -14.81 -13.35
CA ARG A 164 -20.28 -14.35 -11.96
C ARG A 164 -19.37 -13.15 -11.78
N ARG A 165 -18.21 -13.11 -12.44
CA ARG A 165 -17.32 -11.95 -12.41
C ARG A 165 -18.05 -10.68 -12.82
N ASP A 166 -18.72 -10.72 -13.97
CA ASP A 166 -19.40 -9.56 -14.55
C ASP A 166 -20.62 -9.17 -13.72
N ALA A 167 -21.38 -10.15 -13.20
CA ALA A 167 -22.50 -9.90 -12.30
C ALA A 167 -22.07 -9.24 -10.98
N VAL A 168 -20.99 -9.70 -10.35
CA VAL A 168 -20.50 -9.08 -9.10
C VAL A 168 -19.91 -7.69 -9.38
N ARG A 169 -19.14 -7.50 -10.47
CA ARG A 169 -18.64 -6.18 -10.86
C ARG A 169 -19.77 -5.17 -11.10
N ALA A 170 -20.84 -5.57 -11.78
CA ALA A 170 -22.02 -4.75 -11.96
C ALA A 170 -22.68 -4.42 -10.62
N GLY A 171 -22.86 -5.42 -9.76
CA GLY A 171 -23.44 -5.24 -8.42
C GLY A 171 -22.62 -4.30 -7.53
N LEU A 172 -21.29 -4.35 -7.58
CA LEU A 172 -20.42 -3.40 -6.87
C LEU A 172 -20.60 -1.98 -7.38
N SER A 173 -20.62 -1.79 -8.71
CA SER A 173 -20.83 -0.48 -9.34
C SER A 173 -22.17 0.15 -8.93
N GLU A 174 -23.25 -0.64 -8.94
CA GLU A 174 -24.58 -0.19 -8.50
C GLU A 174 -24.61 0.27 -7.03
N ARG A 175 -23.72 -0.29 -6.19
CA ARG A 175 -23.58 0.05 -4.77
C ARG A 175 -22.58 1.18 -4.51
N GLY A 176 -21.92 1.68 -5.56
CA GLY A 176 -20.83 2.64 -5.42
C GLY A 176 -19.60 2.07 -4.71
N LEU A 177 -19.42 0.74 -4.74
CA LEU A 177 -18.28 0.05 -4.16
C LEU A 177 -17.20 -0.19 -5.20
N LEU A 178 -15.95 -0.05 -4.77
CA LEU A 178 -14.78 -0.41 -5.54
C LEU A 178 -14.24 -1.75 -5.08
N ASN A 179 -13.69 -2.52 -6.02
CA ASN A 179 -12.84 -3.65 -5.64
C ASN A 179 -11.60 -3.08 -4.92
N GLY A 180 -11.42 -3.43 -3.65
CA GLY A 180 -10.18 -3.28 -2.91
C GLY A 180 -9.16 -4.29 -3.44
N TYR A 181 -8.70 -4.11 -4.67
CA TYR A 181 -7.75 -5.01 -5.30
C TYR A 181 -6.41 -5.02 -4.56
N VAL A 182 -5.60 -6.04 -4.84
CA VAL A 182 -4.19 -6.08 -4.47
C VAL A 182 -3.36 -5.98 -5.75
N THR A 183 -2.14 -5.49 -5.64
CA THR A 183 -1.17 -5.54 -6.73
C THR A 183 0.05 -6.40 -6.37
N VAL A 184 0.27 -6.60 -5.06
CA VAL A 184 1.27 -7.52 -4.50
C VAL A 184 0.53 -8.57 -3.66
N ASP A 185 0.39 -9.77 -4.24
CA ASP A 185 -0.15 -10.94 -3.55
C ASP A 185 0.93 -11.59 -2.66
N THR A 186 0.55 -12.12 -1.51
CA THR A 186 1.48 -12.76 -0.57
C THR A 186 0.77 -13.87 0.22
N TYR A 187 1.53 -14.91 0.59
CA TYR A 187 1.08 -16.02 1.42
C TYR A 187 1.62 -15.89 2.85
N ASP A 188 1.61 -14.67 3.38
CA ASP A 188 1.98 -14.41 4.78
C ASP A 188 1.13 -15.27 5.75
N TRP A 189 -0.13 -15.51 5.41
CA TRP A 189 -1.04 -16.42 6.11
C TRP A 189 -0.51 -17.87 6.20
N PHE A 190 0.25 -18.33 5.21
CA PHE A 190 0.80 -19.67 5.21
C PHE A 190 2.02 -19.77 6.12
N LEU A 191 2.91 -18.78 6.08
CA LEU A 191 4.02 -18.68 7.03
C LEU A 191 3.50 -18.60 8.47
N GLU A 192 2.44 -17.82 8.71
CA GLU A 192 1.74 -17.76 10.00
C GLU A 192 1.26 -19.16 10.42
N ASN A 193 0.66 -19.94 9.52
CA ASN A 193 0.18 -21.28 9.86
C ASN A 193 1.32 -22.22 10.28
N LEU A 194 2.50 -22.12 9.64
CA LEU A 194 3.70 -22.86 10.04
C LEU A 194 4.16 -22.44 11.44
N TYR A 195 4.26 -21.13 11.69
CA TYR A 195 4.61 -20.58 13.00
C TYR A 195 3.65 -21.05 14.09
N GLN A 196 2.34 -20.90 13.89
CA GLN A 196 1.32 -21.32 14.85
C GLN A 196 1.33 -22.83 15.08
N THR A 197 1.77 -23.62 14.09
CA THR A 197 1.93 -25.07 14.25
C THR A 197 3.12 -25.40 15.14
N ALA A 198 4.28 -24.81 14.89
CA ALA A 198 5.44 -24.98 15.74
C ALA A 198 5.15 -24.59 17.21
N ILE A 199 4.47 -23.44 17.44
CA ILE A 199 4.09 -23.01 18.80
C ILE A 199 3.15 -24.02 19.48
N ARG A 200 2.18 -24.58 18.75
CA ARG A 200 1.23 -25.57 19.31
C ARG A 200 1.90 -26.90 19.63
N GLU A 201 2.91 -27.27 18.86
CA GLU A 201 3.67 -28.52 19.01
C GLU A 201 4.83 -28.37 20.01
N ASP A 202 5.03 -27.18 20.58
CA ASP A 202 6.15 -26.83 21.48
C ASP A 202 7.52 -26.99 20.79
N ASP A 203 7.54 -26.84 19.47
CA ASP A 203 8.75 -26.88 18.66
C ASP A 203 9.54 -25.56 18.81
N PRO A 204 10.89 -25.62 18.93
CA PRO A 204 11.71 -24.42 18.97
C PRO A 204 11.59 -23.58 17.68
N VAL A 205 11.35 -22.28 17.83
CA VAL A 205 11.25 -21.30 16.74
C VAL A 205 12.37 -20.27 16.85
N CYS A 206 13.18 -20.13 15.81
CA CYS A 206 14.10 -18.99 15.71
C CYS A 206 13.34 -17.73 15.31
N MET A 207 13.01 -16.87 16.28
CA MET A 207 12.28 -15.63 16.00
C MET A 207 13.07 -14.66 15.10
N ALA A 208 14.40 -14.69 15.14
CA ALA A 208 15.23 -13.90 14.24
C ALA A 208 15.12 -14.38 12.78
N GLY A 209 15.19 -15.70 12.57
CA GLY A 209 14.99 -16.30 11.26
C GLY A 209 13.57 -16.13 10.74
N LEU A 210 12.55 -16.19 11.62
CA LEU A 210 11.16 -15.95 11.22
C LEU A 210 10.96 -14.52 10.73
N ARG A 211 11.53 -13.53 11.43
CA ARG A 211 11.52 -12.12 11.00
C ARG A 211 12.19 -11.95 9.63
N GLU A 212 13.37 -12.54 9.44
CA GLU A 212 14.14 -12.42 8.20
C GLU A 212 13.40 -13.08 7.02
N LEU A 213 12.82 -14.27 7.24
CA LEU A 213 11.99 -14.95 6.24
C LEU A 213 10.74 -14.14 5.90
N TYR A 214 10.02 -13.64 6.91
CA TYR A 214 8.80 -12.84 6.73
C TYR A 214 9.07 -11.57 5.94
N THR A 215 10.01 -10.75 6.40
CA THR A 215 10.33 -9.48 5.73
C THR A 215 10.92 -9.71 4.34
N GLY A 216 11.83 -10.68 4.22
CA GLY A 216 12.48 -11.03 2.96
C GLY A 216 11.50 -11.51 1.87
N MET A 217 10.54 -12.38 2.21
CA MET A 217 9.57 -12.85 1.22
C MET A 217 8.66 -11.71 0.72
N LEU A 218 8.27 -10.79 1.60
CA LEU A 218 7.36 -9.70 1.27
C LEU A 218 8.04 -8.61 0.44
N VAL A 219 9.30 -8.26 0.73
CA VAL A 219 10.11 -7.37 -0.10
C VAL A 219 10.35 -8.01 -1.48
N ALA A 220 10.66 -9.31 -1.53
CA ALA A 220 10.83 -10.02 -2.80
C ALA A 220 9.54 -10.02 -3.64
N ALA A 221 8.37 -10.20 -3.01
CA ALA A 221 7.07 -10.10 -3.67
C ALA A 221 6.85 -8.70 -4.26
N ALA A 222 7.08 -7.65 -3.47
CA ALA A 222 6.95 -6.27 -3.94
C ALA A 222 7.84 -5.99 -5.17
N ASN A 223 9.10 -6.41 -5.12
CA ASN A 223 10.05 -6.27 -6.22
C ASN A 223 9.64 -7.05 -7.47
N PHE A 224 9.15 -8.28 -7.30
CA PHE A 224 8.68 -9.09 -8.41
C PHE A 224 7.53 -8.42 -9.18
N TYR A 225 6.54 -7.86 -8.48
CA TYR A 225 5.44 -7.16 -9.12
C TYR A 225 5.82 -5.78 -9.68
N ASP A 226 6.74 -5.06 -9.04
CA ASP A 226 7.32 -3.82 -9.60
C ASP A 226 8.00 -4.09 -10.95
N GLU A 227 8.85 -5.11 -11.00
CA GLU A 227 9.56 -5.52 -12.23
C GLU A 227 8.59 -5.95 -13.32
N ALA A 228 7.58 -6.77 -12.97
CA ALA A 228 6.57 -7.21 -13.92
C ALA A 228 5.76 -6.04 -14.48
N ALA A 229 5.34 -5.09 -13.63
CA ALA A 229 4.59 -3.91 -14.07
C ALA A 229 5.43 -3.03 -15.00
N ARG A 230 6.68 -2.71 -14.63
CA ARG A 230 7.58 -1.90 -15.49
C ARG A 230 7.86 -2.57 -16.82
N THR A 231 8.07 -3.88 -16.82
CA THR A 231 8.44 -4.63 -18.04
C THR A 231 7.28 -4.73 -19.03
N TYR A 232 6.06 -5.02 -18.53
CA TYR A 232 4.93 -5.36 -19.40
C TYR A 232 3.89 -4.24 -19.54
N LEU A 233 3.81 -3.32 -18.57
CA LEU A 233 2.87 -2.18 -18.58
C LEU A 233 3.58 -0.85 -18.85
N GLY A 234 4.92 -0.81 -18.80
CA GLY A 234 5.74 0.38 -19.04
C GLY A 234 5.99 1.23 -17.80
N GLU A 235 5.14 1.11 -16.78
CA GLU A 235 5.30 1.77 -15.48
C GLU A 235 4.74 0.90 -14.35
N ALA A 236 5.23 1.13 -13.13
CA ALA A 236 4.70 0.49 -11.93
C ALA A 236 3.63 1.38 -11.28
N PRO A 237 2.46 0.83 -10.89
CA PRO A 237 1.47 1.58 -10.14
C PRO A 237 1.95 1.81 -8.69
N ALA A 238 1.24 2.66 -7.96
CA ALA A 238 1.21 2.54 -6.51
C ALA A 238 0.76 1.14 -6.11
N GLN A 239 1.60 0.43 -5.36
CA GLN A 239 1.35 -0.96 -5.00
C GLN A 239 0.45 -1.06 -3.76
N VAL A 240 -0.35 -2.12 -3.69
CA VAL A 240 -1.19 -2.51 -2.56
C VAL A 240 -0.79 -3.92 -2.16
N MET A 241 -0.13 -4.05 -1.01
CA MET A 241 0.33 -5.33 -0.46
C MET A 241 -0.78 -6.04 0.31
N LEU A 242 -1.03 -7.29 -0.04
CA LEU A 242 -1.87 -8.19 0.73
C LEU A 242 -1.11 -8.72 1.95
N LEU A 243 -1.65 -8.50 3.13
CA LEU A 243 -1.26 -9.11 4.39
C LEU A 243 -2.53 -9.56 5.12
N HIS A 244 -2.39 -10.32 6.21
CA HIS A 244 -3.52 -10.70 7.07
C HIS A 244 -3.29 -10.19 8.50
N GLU A 245 -4.38 -9.93 9.25
CA GLU A 245 -4.32 -9.54 10.67
C GLU A 245 -3.87 -10.72 11.55
N ASN A 246 -2.60 -11.11 11.46
CA ASN A 246 -2.01 -12.30 12.08
C ASN A 246 -0.83 -11.96 13.03
N ASP A 247 -0.37 -12.94 13.80
CA ASP A 247 0.58 -12.68 14.88
C ASP A 247 1.94 -12.23 14.32
N ILE A 248 2.44 -12.90 13.27
CA ILE A 248 3.72 -12.51 12.65
C ILE A 248 3.68 -11.13 12.00
N ALA A 249 2.54 -10.72 11.43
CA ALA A 249 2.36 -9.38 10.90
C ALA A 249 2.44 -8.33 12.02
N ALA A 250 1.79 -8.56 13.15
CA ALA A 250 1.89 -7.67 14.30
C ALA A 250 3.31 -7.62 14.89
N LEU A 251 3.97 -8.78 15.00
CA LEU A 251 5.33 -8.89 15.54
C LEU A 251 6.37 -8.15 14.69
N PHE A 252 6.22 -8.16 13.36
CA PHE A 252 7.28 -7.73 12.44
C PHE A 252 6.90 -6.57 11.51
N VAL A 253 5.78 -5.88 11.74
CA VAL A 253 5.39 -4.74 10.88
C VAL A 253 6.45 -3.65 10.82
N THR A 254 7.10 -3.33 11.95
CA THR A 254 8.18 -2.34 11.99
C THR A 254 9.40 -2.80 11.20
N ASP A 255 9.73 -4.08 11.27
CA ASP A 255 10.82 -4.67 10.49
C ASP A 255 10.49 -4.71 8.99
N LEU A 256 9.24 -5.02 8.63
CA LEU A 256 8.78 -5.02 7.25
C LEU A 256 8.88 -3.63 6.61
N VAL A 257 8.40 -2.60 7.32
CA VAL A 257 8.50 -1.21 6.84
C VAL A 257 9.96 -0.84 6.65
N ALA A 258 10.82 -1.10 7.64
CA ALA A 258 12.25 -0.81 7.54
C ALA A 258 12.92 -1.56 6.37
N ALA A 259 12.53 -2.82 6.12
CA ALA A 259 13.06 -3.62 5.02
C ALA A 259 12.61 -3.07 3.65
N LEU A 260 11.34 -2.68 3.51
CA LEU A 260 10.81 -2.03 2.31
C LEU A 260 11.52 -0.70 2.03
N GLU A 261 11.66 0.16 3.04
CA GLU A 261 12.34 1.44 2.92
C GLU A 261 13.82 1.29 2.56
N ALA A 262 14.51 0.30 3.17
CA ALA A 262 15.90 -0.03 2.84
C ALA A 262 16.07 -0.50 1.38
N ASP A 263 15.04 -1.14 0.82
CA ASP A 263 14.98 -1.55 -0.59
C ASP A 263 14.48 -0.44 -1.54
N GLY A 264 14.22 0.77 -1.00
CA GLY A 264 13.87 1.97 -1.76
C GLY A 264 12.37 2.15 -1.99
N TRP A 265 11.52 1.45 -1.25
CA TRP A 265 10.08 1.68 -1.26
C TRP A 265 9.70 2.86 -0.38
N GLU A 266 8.71 3.62 -0.83
CA GLU A 266 8.02 4.62 -0.03
C GLU A 266 6.71 4.02 0.47
N ILE A 267 6.51 4.02 1.79
CA ILE A 267 5.24 3.61 2.38
C ILE A 267 4.25 4.77 2.24
N ILE A 268 3.16 4.53 1.53
CA ILE A 268 2.10 5.52 1.28
C ILE A 268 0.80 5.10 1.94
N SER A 269 -0.13 6.05 2.08
CA SER A 269 -1.47 5.76 2.57
C SER A 269 -2.24 4.82 1.64
N ALA A 270 -3.16 4.02 2.20
CA ALA A 270 -4.07 3.22 1.39
C ALA A 270 -4.93 4.07 0.43
N ASP A 271 -5.40 5.24 0.88
CA ASP A 271 -6.15 6.19 0.05
C ASP A 271 -5.35 6.64 -1.18
N GLU A 272 -4.05 6.92 -1.02
CA GLU A 272 -3.18 7.28 -2.14
C GLU A 272 -3.01 6.10 -3.11
N ALA A 273 -2.77 4.89 -2.59
CA ALA A 273 -2.57 3.71 -3.44
C ALA A 273 -3.83 3.37 -4.26
N TYR A 274 -5.02 3.52 -3.69
CA TYR A 274 -6.29 3.31 -4.38
C TYR A 274 -6.71 4.48 -5.29
N ALA A 275 -6.04 5.62 -5.21
CA ALA A 275 -6.21 6.73 -6.16
C ALA A 275 -5.40 6.56 -7.45
N ASP A 276 -4.51 5.55 -7.52
CA ASP A 276 -3.72 5.26 -8.70
C ASP A 276 -4.60 4.94 -9.93
N PRO A 277 -4.23 5.38 -11.16
CA PRO A 277 -5.00 5.11 -12.36
C PRO A 277 -5.31 3.63 -12.64
N ILE A 278 -4.47 2.70 -12.13
CA ILE A 278 -4.75 1.25 -12.24
C ILE A 278 -6.08 0.84 -11.57
N ALA A 279 -6.61 1.65 -10.64
CA ALA A 279 -7.91 1.45 -10.02
C ALA A 279 -9.05 1.38 -11.06
N GLY A 280 -8.94 2.18 -12.13
CA GLY A 280 -9.92 2.24 -13.22
C GLY A 280 -9.76 1.16 -14.30
N VAL A 281 -8.68 0.37 -14.26
CA VAL A 281 -8.39 -0.66 -15.27
C VAL A 281 -8.83 -2.02 -14.74
N LEU A 282 -10.05 -2.44 -15.09
CA LEU A 282 -10.57 -3.76 -14.77
C LEU A 282 -10.04 -4.78 -15.78
N PRO A 283 -9.21 -5.76 -15.38
CA PRO A 283 -8.69 -6.76 -16.32
C PRO A 283 -9.82 -7.65 -16.83
N ASP A 284 -9.89 -7.83 -18.16
CA ASP A 284 -10.81 -8.75 -18.80
C ASP A 284 -10.17 -10.13 -18.98
N THR A 285 -9.99 -10.83 -17.86
CA THR A 285 -9.44 -12.19 -17.80
C THR A 285 -10.07 -12.95 -16.63
N ARG A 286 -9.81 -14.26 -16.56
CA ARG A 286 -10.07 -15.10 -15.38
C ARG A 286 -8.86 -15.22 -14.45
N PHE A 287 -7.69 -14.78 -14.91
CA PHE A 287 -6.47 -14.75 -14.10
C PHE A 287 -6.46 -13.48 -13.22
N LEU A 288 -7.25 -13.50 -12.15
CA LEU A 288 -7.42 -12.37 -11.21
C LEU A 288 -6.97 -12.70 -9.78
N GLY A 289 -6.77 -13.98 -9.47
CA GLY A 289 -6.47 -14.45 -8.11
C GLY A 289 -5.08 -14.12 -7.58
N MET A 290 -4.23 -13.46 -8.36
CA MET A 290 -2.88 -13.02 -7.97
C MET A 290 -2.74 -11.49 -8.03
N GLY A 291 -3.87 -10.78 -7.99
CA GLY A 291 -3.90 -9.32 -8.02
C GLY A 291 -3.86 -8.70 -9.42
N ARG A 292 -4.02 -7.38 -9.44
CA ARG A 292 -4.26 -6.60 -10.64
C ARG A 292 -3.05 -6.50 -11.56
N VAL A 293 -1.84 -6.37 -11.00
CA VAL A 293 -0.61 -6.38 -11.80
C VAL A 293 -0.44 -7.72 -12.50
N ALA A 294 -0.64 -8.85 -11.82
CA ALA A 294 -0.56 -10.17 -12.43
C ALA A 294 -1.53 -10.31 -13.62
N ALA A 295 -2.78 -9.89 -13.41
CA ALA A 295 -3.83 -9.95 -14.43
C ALA A 295 -3.49 -9.11 -15.67
N LEU A 296 -3.07 -7.85 -15.48
CA LEU A 296 -2.78 -6.93 -16.58
C LEU A 296 -1.51 -7.29 -17.34
N THR A 297 -0.45 -7.65 -16.62
CA THR A 297 0.81 -8.08 -17.25
C THR A 297 0.61 -9.40 -18.01
N SER A 298 -0.25 -10.30 -17.53
CA SER A 298 -0.63 -11.50 -18.27
C SER A 298 -1.36 -11.18 -19.58
N LEU A 299 -2.30 -10.23 -19.54
CA LEU A 299 -2.95 -9.71 -20.76
C LEU A 299 -1.96 -9.03 -21.72
N ALA A 300 -0.89 -8.43 -21.18
CA ALA A 300 0.20 -7.84 -21.95
C ALA A 300 1.25 -8.86 -22.43
N GLY A 301 1.04 -10.15 -22.21
CA GLY A 301 1.86 -11.23 -22.76
C GLY A 301 2.85 -11.87 -21.77
N LYS A 302 2.81 -11.54 -20.48
CA LYS A 302 3.53 -12.33 -19.46
C LYS A 302 2.86 -13.69 -19.27
N PRO A 303 3.58 -14.82 -19.38
CA PRO A 303 3.01 -16.13 -19.11
C PRO A 303 2.53 -16.25 -17.65
N GLY A 304 1.26 -16.64 -17.43
CA GLY A 304 0.68 -16.84 -16.10
C GLY A 304 1.44 -17.85 -15.20
N PRO A 305 1.99 -18.97 -15.72
CA PRO A 305 2.82 -19.90 -14.95
C PRO A 305 4.14 -19.33 -14.42
N GLU A 306 4.47 -18.07 -14.73
CA GLU A 306 5.68 -17.39 -14.25
C GLU A 306 5.42 -16.45 -13.05
N PHE A 307 4.23 -16.48 -12.45
CA PHE A 307 3.94 -15.79 -11.20
C PHE A 307 4.29 -16.63 -9.96
N THR A 308 5.20 -17.59 -10.09
CA THR A 308 5.68 -18.41 -8.97
C THR A 308 6.96 -17.80 -8.41
N TYR A 309 6.92 -17.39 -7.15
CA TYR A 309 8.04 -16.93 -6.35
C TYR A 309 7.77 -17.34 -4.89
N LEU A 310 8.78 -17.19 -4.02
CA LEU A 310 8.74 -17.72 -2.65
C LEU A 310 7.43 -17.37 -1.93
N ALA A 311 7.00 -16.11 -1.94
CA ALA A 311 5.85 -15.68 -1.15
C ALA A 311 4.47 -16.15 -1.68
N VAL A 312 4.40 -17.00 -2.71
CA VAL A 312 3.15 -17.60 -3.22
C VAL A 312 3.29 -19.10 -3.50
N ASP A 313 4.31 -19.74 -2.92
CA ASP A 313 4.60 -21.17 -3.09
C ASP A 313 4.74 -21.83 -1.71
N GLU A 314 3.73 -22.61 -1.33
CA GLU A 314 3.65 -23.27 -0.02
C GLU A 314 4.82 -24.23 0.24
N ASP A 315 5.30 -24.95 -0.78
CA ASP A 315 6.42 -25.87 -0.66
C ASP A 315 7.73 -25.10 -0.45
N ALA A 316 7.92 -24.00 -1.18
CA ALA A 316 9.09 -23.13 -1.02
C ALA A 316 9.10 -22.42 0.35
N ILE A 317 7.95 -21.92 0.83
CA ILE A 317 7.83 -21.32 2.16
C ILE A 317 8.12 -22.36 3.24
N THR A 318 7.59 -23.58 3.10
CA THR A 318 7.85 -24.69 4.04
C THR A 318 9.34 -25.02 4.10
N ALA A 319 10.00 -25.12 2.94
CA ALA A 319 11.44 -25.37 2.88
C ALA A 319 12.26 -24.26 3.57
N ALA A 320 11.93 -22.99 3.30
CA ALA A 320 12.60 -21.85 3.91
C ALA A 320 12.34 -21.76 5.44
N PHE A 321 11.13 -22.07 5.89
CA PHE A 321 10.79 -22.13 7.31
C PHE A 321 11.62 -23.22 8.02
N ASN A 322 11.72 -24.40 7.43
CA ASN A 322 12.50 -25.50 8.01
C ASN A 322 14.01 -25.20 8.08
N ASP A 323 14.52 -24.42 7.13
CA ASP A 323 15.94 -24.03 7.07
C ASP A 323 16.29 -22.89 8.04
N GLN A 324 15.42 -21.88 8.14
CA GLN A 324 15.74 -20.62 8.84
C GLN A 324 15.07 -20.48 10.20
N VAL A 325 13.97 -21.20 10.45
CA VAL A 325 13.08 -20.96 11.58
C VAL A 325 12.98 -22.18 12.50
N ALA A 326 12.77 -23.36 11.93
CA ALA A 326 12.59 -24.58 12.71
C ALA A 326 13.88 -24.97 13.43
N GLY A 327 13.76 -25.44 14.67
CA GLY A 327 14.90 -25.92 15.48
C GLY A 327 15.49 -24.88 16.42
N GLY A 328 15.02 -23.62 16.39
CA GLY A 328 15.51 -22.54 17.24
C GLY A 328 16.69 -21.79 16.62
N CYS A 329 17.13 -20.70 17.27
CA CYS A 329 18.32 -19.97 16.78
C CYS A 329 19.58 -20.68 17.31
N ASP A 330 20.38 -21.22 16.39
CA ASP A 330 21.74 -21.73 16.66
C ASP A 330 22.73 -20.60 17.04
#